data_AF-A0A957ERX1-F1
#
_entry.id   AF-A0A957ERX1-F1
#
_cell.length_a   1.000
_cell.length_b   1.000
_cell.length_c   1.000
_cell.angle_alpha   90.00
_cell.angle_beta   90.00
_cell.angle_gamma   90.00
#
_symmetry.space_group_name_H-M   'P 1'
#
loop_
_entity.id
_entity.type
_entity.pdbx_description
1 polymer ?
#
loop_
_entity_poly.entity_id
_entity_poly.type
_entity_poly.pdbx_seq_one_letter_code
_entity_poly.pdbx_strand_id
1 'polypeptide(L)'
;MNGSRTVASHPALPITPSQLGEEGCRAIDAGAVALHIHPRNHEGVESLEANVIEIALLELRKRCPGVPLEVSTAAWIEGDVGRRLTCVRQWSVLPDSAGVNFGEPGAVELAQALLARGVGVEAGLFSAEDARLMVAADVAQECNHIQIEPILTTNIAEALAIAQSIEQVLDDGSQRHASCMVRMRRHGCC
;
A
#
# COMPACT_ATOMS: atom_id res chain seq x y z
N MET A 1 -4.55 -7.86 8.20
CA MET A 1 -4.48 -8.73 9.41
C MET A 1 -4.63 -7.96 10.71
N ASN A 2 -3.72 -7.03 11.04
CA ASN A 2 -3.71 -6.32 12.33
C ASN A 2 -4.09 -4.84 12.24
N GLY A 3 -3.82 -4.16 11.11
CA GLY A 3 -4.18 -2.75 10.93
C GLY A 3 -3.51 -1.82 11.95
N SER A 4 -4.04 -0.60 12.08
CA SER A 4 -3.65 0.41 13.09
C SER A 4 -4.26 0.16 14.48
N ARG A 5 -4.84 -1.03 14.71
CA ARG A 5 -5.52 -1.35 15.98
C ARG A 5 -4.53 -1.41 17.14
N THR A 6 -4.94 -0.93 18.31
CA THR A 6 -4.14 -1.05 19.54
C THR A 6 -4.26 -2.45 20.13
N VAL A 7 -3.29 -2.85 20.96
CA VAL A 7 -3.31 -4.15 21.67
C VAL A 7 -4.57 -4.36 22.52
N ALA A 8 -5.21 -3.28 22.97
CA ALA A 8 -6.45 -3.33 23.73
C ALA A 8 -7.69 -3.65 22.86
N SER A 9 -7.55 -3.61 21.53
CA SER A 9 -8.69 -3.80 20.61
C SER A 9 -9.21 -5.23 20.61
N HIS A 10 -8.33 -6.22 20.74
CA HIS A 10 -8.70 -7.63 20.85
C HIS A 10 -7.51 -8.48 21.35
N PRO A 11 -7.70 -9.45 22.27
CA PRO A 11 -6.60 -10.27 22.79
C PRO A 11 -5.90 -11.15 21.74
N ALA A 12 -6.59 -11.48 20.64
CA ALA A 12 -6.02 -12.25 19.52
C ALA A 12 -5.41 -11.38 18.41
N LEU A 13 -5.30 -10.06 18.59
CA LEU A 13 -4.65 -9.18 17.61
C LEU A 13 -3.16 -9.56 17.49
N PRO A 14 -2.64 -9.91 16.30
CA PRO A 14 -1.24 -10.28 16.18
C PRO A 14 -0.34 -9.04 16.22
N ILE A 15 0.59 -9.03 17.17
CA ILE A 15 1.50 -7.91 17.45
C ILE A 15 2.93 -8.29 17.14
N THR A 16 3.39 -9.42 17.70
CA THR A 16 4.74 -9.92 17.50
C THR A 16 4.90 -10.60 16.14
N PRO A 17 6.14 -10.71 15.62
CA PRO A 17 6.41 -11.46 14.39
C PRO A 17 5.89 -12.90 14.42
N SER A 18 6.05 -13.63 15.54
CA SER A 18 5.51 -14.99 15.68
C SER A 18 3.99 -15.02 15.57
N GLN A 19 3.31 -14.08 16.23
CA GLN A 19 1.85 -13.98 16.15
C GLN A 19 1.38 -13.62 14.75
N LEU A 20 2.09 -12.73 14.04
CA LEU A 20 1.84 -12.45 12.63
C LEU A 20 1.97 -13.71 11.79
N GLY A 21 3.04 -14.47 11.98
CA GLY A 21 3.26 -15.73 11.31
C GLY A 21 2.13 -16.75 11.55
N GLU A 22 1.68 -16.91 12.79
CA GLU A 22 0.59 -17.81 13.16
C GLU A 22 -0.76 -17.38 12.59
N GLU A 23 -1.08 -16.09 12.67
CA GLU A 23 -2.31 -15.56 12.09
C GLU A 23 -2.26 -15.60 10.56
N GLY A 24 -1.09 -15.40 9.97
CA GLY A 24 -0.84 -15.54 8.55
C GLY A 24 -1.21 -16.95 8.07
N CYS A 25 -0.70 -18.00 8.73
CA CYS A 25 -1.08 -19.38 8.42
C CYS A 25 -2.60 -19.57 8.48
N ARG A 26 -3.24 -19.13 9.58
CA ARG A 26 -4.69 -19.27 9.75
C ARG A 26 -5.48 -18.55 8.65
N ALA A 27 -5.06 -17.35 8.26
CA ALA A 27 -5.71 -16.60 7.19
C ALA A 27 -5.59 -17.33 5.84
N ILE A 28 -4.42 -17.89 5.53
CA ILE A 28 -4.19 -18.65 4.30
C ILE A 28 -4.97 -19.97 4.29
N ASP A 29 -5.00 -20.69 5.42
CA ASP A 29 -5.81 -21.90 5.59
C ASP A 29 -7.32 -21.60 5.42
N ALA A 30 -7.75 -20.39 5.77
CA ALA A 30 -9.10 -19.89 5.55
C ALA A 30 -9.37 -19.39 4.11
N GLY A 31 -8.37 -19.42 3.23
CA GLY A 31 -8.49 -19.08 1.81
C GLY A 31 -7.99 -17.69 1.42
N ALA A 32 -7.32 -16.96 2.31
CA ALA A 32 -6.62 -15.75 1.90
C ALA A 32 -5.50 -16.08 0.88
N VAL A 33 -5.29 -15.18 -0.07
CA VAL A 33 -4.29 -15.34 -1.14
C VAL A 33 -3.11 -14.38 -1.04
N ALA A 34 -3.18 -13.42 -0.11
CA ALA A 34 -2.16 -12.43 0.18
C ALA A 34 -2.32 -11.94 1.62
N LEU A 35 -1.27 -11.34 2.20
CA LEU A 35 -1.28 -10.86 3.57
C LEU A 35 -0.84 -9.39 3.65
N HIS A 36 -1.77 -8.51 4.06
CA HIS A 36 -1.49 -7.13 4.43
C HIS A 36 -1.19 -7.01 5.93
N ILE A 37 -0.01 -6.46 6.25
CA ILE A 37 0.50 -6.34 7.62
C ILE A 37 0.92 -4.91 8.00
N HIS A 38 0.79 -4.63 9.29
CA HIS A 38 1.36 -3.47 9.95
C HIS A 38 2.42 -3.95 10.96
N PRO A 39 3.70 -4.05 10.57
CA PRO A 39 4.77 -4.50 11.46
C PRO A 39 4.92 -3.57 12.66
N ARG A 40 5.27 -4.15 13.81
CA ARG A 40 5.42 -3.44 15.07
C ARG A 40 6.77 -3.75 15.71
N ASN A 41 7.33 -2.74 16.37
CA ASN A 41 8.55 -2.87 17.15
C ASN A 41 8.30 -3.69 18.45
N HIS A 42 9.35 -3.86 19.26
CA HIS A 42 9.26 -4.60 20.53
C HIS A 42 8.32 -3.99 21.59
N GLU A 43 7.97 -2.71 21.44
CA GLU A 43 7.00 -2.00 22.30
C GLU A 43 5.56 -2.13 21.76
N GLY A 44 5.37 -2.81 20.62
CA GLY A 44 4.07 -2.97 19.98
C GLY A 44 3.62 -1.75 19.17
N VAL A 45 4.51 -0.80 18.90
CA VAL A 45 4.25 0.40 18.09
C VAL A 45 4.54 0.10 16.62
N GLU A 46 3.69 0.55 15.70
CA GLU A 46 3.93 0.40 14.26
C GLU A 46 5.27 1.03 13.87
N SER A 47 6.01 0.40 12.97
CA SER A 47 7.30 0.94 12.51
C SER A 47 7.69 0.46 11.13
N LEU A 48 8.31 1.36 10.37
CA LEU A 48 8.92 1.10 9.06
C LEU A 48 10.43 0.90 9.15
N GLU A 49 11.02 0.87 10.35
CA GLU A 49 12.46 0.60 10.50
C GLU A 49 12.85 -0.73 9.85
N ALA A 50 14.00 -0.74 9.15
CA ALA A 50 14.39 -1.84 8.27
C ALA A 50 14.45 -3.20 8.99
N ASN A 51 14.94 -3.21 10.24
CA ASN A 51 14.97 -4.40 11.08
C ASN A 51 13.57 -4.90 11.47
N VAL A 52 12.62 -4.00 11.74
CA VAL A 52 11.24 -4.37 12.09
C VAL A 52 10.55 -5.02 10.89
N ILE A 53 10.71 -4.42 9.71
CA ILE A 53 10.18 -4.96 8.45
C ILE A 53 10.83 -6.31 8.13
N GLU A 54 12.16 -6.40 8.19
CA GLU A 54 12.90 -7.62 7.91
C GLU A 54 12.43 -8.79 8.79
N ILE A 55 12.35 -8.60 10.10
CA ILE A 55 11.94 -9.65 11.04
C ILE A 55 10.51 -10.13 10.74
N ALA A 56 9.58 -9.21 10.47
CA ALA A 56 8.20 -9.57 10.16
C ALA A 56 8.08 -10.36 8.84
N LEU A 57 8.74 -9.89 7.77
CA LEU A 57 8.71 -10.54 6.46
C LEU A 57 9.37 -11.92 6.48
N LEU A 58 10.52 -12.07 7.16
CA LEU A 58 11.20 -13.36 7.26
C LEU A 58 10.38 -14.39 8.04
N GLU A 59 9.74 -13.98 9.13
CA GLU A 59 8.89 -14.89 9.91
C GLU A 59 7.65 -15.34 9.11
N LEU A 60 7.02 -14.43 8.36
CA LEU A 60 5.90 -14.77 7.49
C LEU A 60 6.32 -15.64 6.32
N ARG A 61 7.43 -15.35 5.63
CA ARG A 61 7.92 -16.20 4.52
C ARG A 61 8.29 -17.60 4.98
N LYS A 62 8.81 -17.74 6.20
CA LYS A 62 9.12 -19.04 6.81
C LYS A 62 7.87 -19.89 7.03
N ARG A 63 6.76 -19.28 7.43
CA ARG A 63 5.52 -19.99 7.79
C ARG A 63 4.50 -20.09 6.65
N CYS A 64 4.49 -19.10 5.77
CA CYS A 64 3.60 -18.95 4.63
C CYS A 64 4.44 -18.81 3.35
N PRO A 65 5.19 -19.85 2.94
CA PRO A 65 6.08 -19.76 1.78
C PRO A 65 5.29 -19.53 0.49
N GLY A 66 5.75 -18.56 -0.32
CA GLY A 66 5.15 -18.23 -1.62
C GLY A 66 3.90 -17.34 -1.55
N VAL A 67 3.49 -16.91 -0.36
CA VAL A 67 2.35 -15.99 -0.18
C VAL A 67 2.81 -14.54 -0.39
N PRO A 68 2.13 -13.76 -1.25
CA PRO A 68 2.38 -12.33 -1.39
C PRO A 68 2.21 -11.56 -0.08
N LEU A 69 3.22 -10.76 0.28
CA LEU A 69 3.25 -9.95 1.49
C LEU A 69 3.21 -8.46 1.14
N GLU A 70 2.23 -7.76 1.69
CA GLU A 70 2.05 -6.33 1.56
C GLU A 70 2.27 -5.64 2.92
N VAL A 71 3.03 -4.56 2.92
CA VAL A 71 3.32 -3.76 4.13
C VAL A 71 2.66 -2.39 4.05
N SER A 72 1.96 -1.98 5.11
CA SER A 72 1.47 -0.62 5.23
C SER A 72 2.63 0.38 5.35
N THR A 73 2.52 1.52 4.66
CA THR A 73 3.45 2.67 4.82
C THR A 73 2.72 3.96 5.19
N ALA A 74 1.58 3.83 5.85
CA ALA A 74 0.74 4.95 6.20
C ALA A 74 1.47 6.05 7.00
N ALA A 75 1.12 7.31 6.74
CA ALA A 75 1.89 8.47 7.21
C ALA A 75 2.02 8.55 8.74
N TRP A 76 1.04 8.04 9.48
CA TRP A 76 1.06 8.06 10.95
C TRP A 76 2.11 7.14 11.57
N ILE A 77 2.58 6.11 10.84
CA ILE A 77 3.49 5.09 11.39
C ILE A 77 4.79 5.75 11.87
N GLU A 78 5.40 6.58 11.03
CA GLU A 78 6.61 7.32 11.41
C GLU A 78 6.32 8.76 11.86
N GLY A 79 5.12 9.28 11.54
CA GLY A 79 4.68 10.64 11.89
C GLY A 79 5.46 11.76 11.19
N ASP A 80 6.43 11.42 10.34
CA ASP A 80 7.28 12.35 9.59
C ASP A 80 7.51 11.84 8.15
N VAL A 81 7.31 12.73 7.18
CA VAL A 81 7.40 12.41 5.74
C VAL A 81 8.82 11.99 5.36
N GLY A 82 9.84 12.69 5.89
CA GLY A 82 11.23 12.41 5.59
C GLY A 82 11.71 11.10 6.20
N ARG A 83 11.31 10.82 7.45
CA ARG A 83 11.61 9.58 8.17
C ARG A 83 10.96 8.40 7.47
N ARG A 84 9.68 8.49 7.10
CA ARG A 84 8.98 7.46 6.32
C ARG A 84 9.76 7.06 5.07
N LEU A 85 10.18 8.04 4.27
CA LEU A 85 10.94 7.79 3.05
C LEU A 85 12.34 7.23 3.34
N THR A 86 12.99 7.72 4.39
CA THR A 86 14.32 7.26 4.82
C THR A 86 14.29 5.80 5.24
N CYS A 87 13.29 5.40 6.04
CA CYS A 87 13.09 4.03 6.48
C CYS A 87 12.90 3.07 5.30
N VAL A 88 11.99 3.39 4.37
CA VAL A 88 11.73 2.56 3.17
C VAL A 88 12.98 2.36 2.32
N ARG A 89 13.80 3.42 2.15
CA ARG A 89 15.06 3.34 1.41
C ARG A 89 16.10 2.44 2.08
N GLN A 90 15.97 2.19 3.38
CA GLN A 90 16.90 1.37 4.15
C GLN A 90 16.49 -0.11 4.24
N TRP A 91 15.32 -0.51 3.73
CA TRP A 91 14.90 -1.91 3.79
C TRP A 91 15.93 -2.84 3.12
N SER A 92 16.35 -3.89 3.83
CA SER A 92 17.25 -4.94 3.32
C SER A 92 16.44 -6.08 2.69
N VAL A 93 15.32 -6.42 3.31
CA VAL A 93 14.34 -7.40 2.86
C VAL A 93 13.10 -6.64 2.39
N LEU A 94 12.70 -6.89 1.14
CA LEU A 94 11.60 -6.18 0.51
C LEU A 94 10.30 -6.99 0.61
N PRO A 95 9.14 -6.33 0.85
CA PRO A 95 7.84 -6.95 0.63
C PRO A 95 7.55 -7.07 -0.88
N ASP A 96 6.49 -7.79 -1.25
CA ASP A 96 6.05 -7.90 -2.64
C ASP A 96 5.36 -6.60 -3.09
N SER A 97 4.62 -5.97 -2.17
CA SER A 97 4.04 -4.64 -2.34
C SER A 97 4.01 -3.83 -1.05
N ALA A 98 3.75 -2.53 -1.18
CA ALA A 98 3.49 -1.65 -0.05
C ALA A 98 2.33 -0.69 -0.36
N GLY A 99 1.49 -0.46 0.64
CA GLY A 99 0.35 0.44 0.54
C GLY A 99 0.79 1.90 0.60
N VAL A 100 0.36 2.70 -0.37
CA VAL A 100 0.62 4.14 -0.48
C VAL A 100 -0.71 4.89 -0.63
N ASN A 101 -1.07 5.66 0.40
CA ASN A 101 -2.27 6.49 0.36
C ASN A 101 -1.96 7.82 -0.33
N PHE A 102 -2.57 8.10 -1.49
CA PHE A 102 -2.26 9.28 -2.29
C PHE A 102 -2.79 10.59 -1.69
N GLY A 103 -3.71 10.51 -0.73
CA GLY A 103 -4.12 11.64 0.10
C GLY A 103 -3.10 12.04 1.18
N GLU A 104 -2.02 11.29 1.37
CA GLU A 104 -1.02 11.57 2.40
C GLU A 104 0.19 12.39 1.89
N PRO A 105 0.81 13.23 2.74
CA PRO A 105 1.96 14.02 2.36
C PRO A 105 3.17 13.19 1.89
N GLY A 106 3.67 13.45 0.67
CA GLY A 106 4.83 12.75 0.11
C GLY A 106 4.51 11.38 -0.51
N ALA A 107 3.24 11.11 -0.84
CA ALA A 107 2.82 9.83 -1.43
C ALA A 107 3.49 9.54 -2.78
N VAL A 108 3.65 10.54 -3.65
CA VAL A 108 4.26 10.35 -4.98
C VAL A 108 5.73 9.96 -4.85
N GLU A 109 6.50 10.67 -4.03
CA GLU A 109 7.91 10.38 -3.79
C GLU A 109 8.11 9.01 -3.14
N LEU A 110 7.17 8.61 -2.27
CA LEU A 110 7.16 7.29 -1.64
C LEU A 110 6.89 6.19 -2.66
N ALA A 111 5.86 6.33 -3.49
CA ALA A 111 5.53 5.37 -4.55
C ALA A 111 6.72 5.19 -5.50
N GLN A 112 7.33 6.29 -5.95
CA GLN A 112 8.51 6.24 -6.81
C GLN A 112 9.70 5.55 -6.13
N ALA A 113 9.92 5.78 -4.84
CA ALA A 113 10.99 5.13 -4.10
C ALA A 113 10.78 3.61 -3.94
N LEU A 114 9.52 3.17 -3.79
CA LEU A 114 9.16 1.75 -3.74
C LEU A 114 9.38 1.09 -5.10
N LEU A 115 8.85 1.68 -6.17
CA LEU A 115 8.98 1.17 -7.54
C LEU A 115 10.44 1.10 -7.99
N ALA A 116 11.27 2.10 -7.67
CA ALA A 116 12.70 2.09 -7.96
C ALA A 116 13.47 0.94 -7.28
N ARG A 117 12.87 0.30 -6.28
CA ARG A 117 13.42 -0.85 -5.56
C ARG A 117 12.77 -2.17 -5.96
N GLY A 118 11.86 -2.15 -6.93
CA GLY A 118 11.10 -3.33 -7.36
C GLY A 118 10.00 -3.75 -6.39
N VAL A 119 9.56 -2.86 -5.49
CA VAL A 119 8.40 -3.11 -4.62
C VAL A 119 7.15 -2.58 -5.31
N GLY A 120 6.15 -3.43 -5.51
CA GLY A 120 4.88 -3.01 -6.09
C GLY A 120 4.15 -2.00 -5.22
N VAL A 121 3.33 -1.15 -5.83
CA VAL A 121 2.52 -0.17 -5.09
C VAL A 121 1.07 -0.62 -5.05
N GLU A 122 0.47 -0.55 -3.87
CA GLU A 122 -0.99 -0.61 -3.71
C GLU A 122 -1.49 0.78 -3.35
N ALA A 123 -2.29 1.37 -4.25
CA ALA A 123 -2.68 2.78 -4.13
C ALA A 123 -3.97 2.94 -3.35
N GLY A 124 -3.92 3.59 -2.19
CA GLY A 124 -5.09 4.00 -1.42
C GLY A 124 -5.58 5.38 -1.87
N LEU A 125 -6.85 5.46 -2.29
CA LEU A 125 -7.48 6.68 -2.80
C LEU A 125 -8.69 7.04 -1.93
N PHE A 126 -8.61 8.18 -1.22
CA PHE A 126 -9.69 8.68 -0.37
C PHE A 126 -10.60 9.67 -1.10
N SER A 127 -10.09 10.28 -2.17
CA SER A 127 -10.78 11.31 -2.93
C SER A 127 -10.42 11.29 -4.42
N ALA A 128 -11.23 11.97 -5.23
CA ALA A 128 -10.92 12.18 -6.64
C ALA A 128 -9.63 13.00 -6.86
N GLU A 129 -9.20 13.79 -5.86
CA GLU A 129 -7.92 14.51 -5.95
C GLU A 129 -6.74 13.55 -5.84
N ASP A 130 -6.81 12.58 -4.92
CA ASP A 130 -5.81 11.53 -4.76
C ASP A 130 -5.64 10.75 -6.06
N ALA A 131 -6.75 10.42 -6.72
CA ALA A 131 -6.76 9.76 -8.02
C ALA A 131 -6.09 10.62 -9.11
N ARG A 132 -6.34 11.94 -9.11
CA ARG A 132 -5.71 12.88 -10.05
C ARG A 132 -4.20 12.98 -9.81
N LEU A 133 -3.77 13.03 -8.56
CA LEU A 133 -2.35 13.03 -8.18
C LEU A 133 -1.66 11.76 -8.67
N MET A 134 -2.27 10.59 -8.43
CA MET A 134 -1.74 9.30 -8.88
C MET A 134 -1.61 9.23 -10.42
N VAL A 135 -2.66 9.63 -11.16
CA VAL A 135 -2.63 9.65 -12.63
C VAL A 135 -1.58 10.64 -13.15
N ALA A 136 -1.48 11.83 -12.56
CA ALA A 136 -0.50 12.83 -12.97
C ALA A 136 0.95 12.40 -12.71
N ALA A 137 1.18 11.59 -11.67
CA ALA A 137 2.49 11.03 -11.35
C ALA A 137 2.90 9.84 -12.24
N ASP A 138 2.03 9.37 -13.14
CA ASP A 138 2.23 8.22 -14.03
C ASP A 138 2.59 6.92 -13.29
N VAL A 139 2.13 6.78 -12.05
CA VAL A 139 2.36 5.59 -11.22
C VAL A 139 1.20 4.60 -11.28
N ALA A 140 0.05 4.99 -11.85
CA ALA A 140 -1.15 4.17 -11.90
C ALA A 140 -0.95 2.84 -12.67
N GLN A 141 -0.14 2.84 -13.73
CA GLN A 141 0.14 1.65 -14.54
C GLN A 141 1.12 0.67 -13.85
N GLU A 142 1.86 1.16 -12.86
CA GLU A 142 2.85 0.40 -12.07
C GLU A 142 2.24 -0.14 -10.76
N CYS A 143 1.00 0.24 -10.44
CA CYS A 143 0.30 -0.22 -9.25
C CYS A 143 -0.27 -1.62 -9.45
N ASN A 144 -0.08 -2.51 -8.47
CA ASN A 144 -0.64 -3.85 -8.47
C ASN A 144 -2.16 -3.84 -8.21
N HIS A 145 -2.61 -2.91 -7.37
CA HIS A 145 -4.00 -2.78 -6.95
C HIS A 145 -4.31 -1.32 -6.56
N ILE A 146 -5.59 -0.94 -6.69
CA ILE A 146 -6.10 0.37 -6.30
C ILE A 146 -7.23 0.13 -5.29
N GLN A 147 -7.10 0.72 -4.10
CA GLN A 147 -8.14 0.72 -3.08
C GLN A 147 -8.89 2.05 -3.12
N ILE A 148 -10.21 1.98 -3.33
CA ILE A 148 -11.11 3.12 -3.24
C ILE A 148 -11.68 3.15 -1.83
N GLU A 149 -11.20 4.08 -1.01
CA GLU A 149 -11.46 4.14 0.43
C GLU A 149 -12.06 5.50 0.80
N PRO A 150 -13.36 5.75 0.56
CA PRO A 150 -14.00 7.05 0.83
C PRO A 150 -14.21 7.30 2.33
N ILE A 151 -13.11 7.40 3.09
CA ILE A 151 -13.06 7.49 4.55
C ILE A 151 -13.27 8.92 5.09
N LEU A 152 -13.40 9.90 4.20
CA LEU A 152 -13.60 11.31 4.55
C LEU A 152 -15.02 11.61 5.04
N THR A 153 -15.94 10.66 4.91
CA THR A 153 -17.34 10.79 5.33
C THR A 153 -17.84 9.49 5.96
N THR A 154 -18.83 9.61 6.84
CA THR A 154 -19.61 8.47 7.36
C THR A 154 -20.97 8.34 6.68
N ASN A 155 -21.32 9.27 5.79
CA ASN A 155 -22.55 9.22 5.02
C ASN A 155 -22.38 8.30 3.80
N ILE A 156 -23.20 7.25 3.71
CA ILE A 156 -23.10 6.24 2.65
C ILE A 156 -23.32 6.84 1.26
N ALA A 157 -24.28 7.75 1.09
CA ALA A 157 -24.58 8.34 -0.21
C ALA A 157 -23.41 9.23 -0.69
N GLU A 158 -22.81 9.97 0.23
CA GLU A 158 -21.62 10.77 -0.06
C GLU A 158 -20.39 9.88 -0.35
N ALA A 159 -20.18 8.81 0.42
CA ALA A 159 -19.10 7.86 0.18
C ALA A 159 -19.20 7.20 -1.20
N LEU A 160 -20.40 6.81 -1.62
CA LEU A 160 -20.66 6.28 -2.97
C LEU A 160 -20.39 7.32 -4.05
N ALA A 161 -20.78 8.58 -3.85
CA ALA A 161 -20.51 9.66 -4.79
C ALA A 161 -19.00 9.96 -4.91
N ILE A 162 -18.26 9.88 -3.81
CA ILE A 162 -16.79 10.01 -3.80
C ILE A 162 -16.16 8.84 -4.57
N ALA A 163 -16.57 7.61 -4.29
CA ALA A 163 -16.08 6.42 -5.00
C ALA A 163 -16.30 6.52 -6.50
N GLN A 164 -17.51 6.90 -6.94
CA GLN A 164 -17.82 7.10 -8.35
C GLN A 164 -16.98 8.22 -8.98
N SER A 165 -16.69 9.28 -8.22
CA SER A 165 -15.83 10.38 -8.70
C SER A 165 -14.36 9.94 -8.84
N ILE A 166 -13.88 9.02 -8.00
CA ILE A 166 -12.56 8.41 -8.12
C ILE A 166 -12.50 7.55 -9.39
N GLU A 167 -13.47 6.66 -9.58
CA GLU A 167 -13.56 5.78 -10.76
C GLU A 167 -13.52 6.60 -12.07
N GLN A 168 -14.31 7.69 -12.14
CA GLN A 168 -14.32 8.56 -13.32
C GLN A 168 -12.93 9.14 -13.65
N VAL A 169 -12.17 9.56 -12.63
CA VAL A 169 -10.81 10.09 -12.85
C VAL A 169 -9.87 9.01 -13.39
N LEU A 170 -9.98 7.78 -12.87
CA LEU A 170 -9.16 6.64 -13.30
C LEU A 170 -9.48 6.22 -14.73
N ASP A 171 -10.75 6.19 -15.11
CA ASP A 171 -11.21 5.90 -16.47
C ASP A 171 -10.70 6.95 -17.46
N ASP A 172 -10.85 8.24 -17.12
CA ASP A 172 -10.37 9.35 -17.94
C ASP A 172 -8.85 9.35 -18.08
N GLY A 173 -8.13 8.97 -17.03
CA GLY A 173 -6.68 8.79 -17.05
C GLY A 173 -6.27 7.67 -18.00
N SER A 174 -6.89 6.51 -17.86
CA SER A 174 -6.61 5.31 -18.69
C SER A 174 -6.85 5.58 -20.17
N GLN A 175 -7.95 6.26 -20.52
CA GLN A 175 -8.24 6.67 -21.89
C GLN A 175 -7.19 7.65 -22.46
N ARG A 176 -6.71 8.59 -21.64
CA ARG A 176 -5.64 9.52 -22.03
C ARG A 176 -4.32 8.80 -22.29
N HIS A 177 -3.92 7.85 -21.44
CA HIS A 177 -2.73 7.03 -21.67
C HIS A 177 -2.85 6.18 -22.93
N ALA A 178 -3.99 5.53 -23.16
CA ALA A 178 -4.25 4.76 -24.38
C ALA A 178 -4.14 5.65 -25.64
N SER A 179 -4.74 6.84 -25.61
CA SER A 179 -4.65 7.82 -26.71
C SER A 179 -3.22 8.33 -26.93
N CYS A 180 -2.47 8.59 -25.86
CA CYS A 180 -1.07 9.00 -25.91
C CYS A 180 -0.18 7.90 -26.51
N MET A 181 -0.33 6.65 -26.08
CA MET A 181 0.38 5.49 -26.65
C MET A 181 0.08 5.30 -28.13
N VAL A 182 -1.20 5.42 -28.54
CA VAL A 182 -1.58 5.37 -29.96
C VAL A 182 -0.94 6.51 -30.75
N ARG A 183 -0.84 7.71 -30.16
CA ARG A 183 -0.23 8.89 -30.82
C ARG A 183 1.30 8.79 -30.91
N MET A 184 1.97 8.26 -29.87
CA MET A 184 3.41 8.00 -29.87
C MET A 184 3.79 6.90 -30.86
N ARG A 185 3.02 5.80 -30.95
CA ARG A 185 3.25 4.75 -31.96
C ARG A 185 3.08 5.23 -33.40
N ARG A 186 2.31 6.29 -33.65
CA ARG A 186 2.10 6.87 -34.99
C ARG A 186 3.23 7.79 -35.49
N HIS A 187 4.23 8.11 -34.66
CA HIS A 187 5.34 9.00 -35.03
C HIS A 187 6.72 8.32 -35.08
N GLY A 188 6.77 6.99 -34.97
CA GLY A 188 7.99 6.19 -35.15
C GLY A 188 8.05 5.54 -36.53
N CYS A 189 8.13 6.33 -37.61
CA CYS A 189 8.59 5.85 -38.92
C CYS A 189 8.93 7.06 -39.82
N CYS A 190 10.21 7.41 -39.84
CA CYS A 190 10.92 7.95 -41.01
C CYS A 190 12.26 7.20 -41.09
#